data_AF-A0A8S3ZL69-F1
#
_entry.id   AF-A0A8S3ZL69-F1
#
_cell.length_a   1.000
_cell.length_b   1.000
_cell.length_c   1.000
_cell.angle_alpha   90.00
_cell.angle_beta   90.00
_cell.angle_gamma   90.00
#
_symmetry.space_group_name_H-M   'P 1'
#
loop_
_entity.id
_entity.type
_entity.pdbx_description
1 polymer ?
#
loop_
_entity_poly.entity_id
_entity_poly.type
_entity_poly.pdbx_seq_one_letter_code
_entity_poly.pdbx_strand_id
1 'polypeptide(L)' 'FGGSGGSGRDGDWTCDDCGNTNFSWRDSCNRCHSSKPGGDGGSGGGGDDE' A
#
# COMPACT_ATOMS: atom_id res chain seq x y z
N PHE A 1 -18.82 5.95 -9.26
CA PHE A 1 -18.22 5.81 -7.91
C PHE A 1 -16.77 5.39 -8.11
N GLY A 2 -15.83 5.97 -7.35
CA GLY A 2 -14.43 5.51 -7.36
C GLY A 2 -13.43 6.50 -7.94
N GLY A 3 -13.38 7.71 -7.40
CA GLY A 3 -12.24 8.62 -7.56
C GLY A 3 -11.56 8.81 -6.21
N SER A 4 -10.96 7.76 -5.65
CA SER A 4 -10.21 7.83 -4.38
C SER A 4 -8.79 8.33 -4.65
N GLY A 5 -8.69 9.51 -5.27
CA GLY A 5 -7.42 10.21 -5.44
C GLY A 5 -7.07 10.95 -4.16
N GLY A 6 -6.15 10.37 -3.40
CA GLY A 6 -5.23 11.07 -2.50
C GLY A 6 -5.85 12.02 -1.48
N SER A 7 -6.28 11.51 -0.33
CA SER A 7 -6.41 12.29 0.92
C SER A 7 -6.51 11.38 2.14
N GLY A 8 -5.59 10.41 2.26
CA GLY A 8 -5.42 9.63 3.48
C GLY A 8 -4.29 10.22 4.31
N ARG A 9 -4.54 11.36 4.95
CA ARG A 9 -3.67 11.82 6.05
C ARG A 9 -4.02 11.05 7.32
N ASP A 10 -3.80 9.76 7.37
CA ASP A 10 -3.76 9.02 8.62
C ASP A 10 -2.57 8.07 8.56
N GLY A 11 -1.41 8.64 8.92
CA GLY A 11 -0.52 8.14 9.97
C GLY A 11 -0.02 6.69 9.98
N ASP A 12 -0.71 5.72 9.42
CA ASP A 12 -0.43 4.30 9.51
C ASP A 12 -1.02 3.55 8.32
N TRP A 13 -0.49 2.36 8.04
CA TRP A 13 -0.92 1.52 6.93
C TRP A 13 -0.91 0.06 7.32
N THR A 14 -1.93 -0.67 6.89
CA THR A 14 -2.03 -2.11 7.13
C THR A 14 -1.35 -2.86 6.00
N CYS A 15 -0.47 -3.80 6.35
CA CYS A 15 0.20 -4.68 5.40
C CYS A 15 -0.78 -5.72 4.85
N ASP A 16 -0.87 -5.81 3.53
CA ASP A 16 -1.76 -6.75 2.83
C ASP A 16 -1.28 -8.20 2.96
N ASP A 17 0.04 -8.42 3.05
CA ASP A 17 0.62 -9.76 3.14
C ASP A 17 0.41 -10.44 4.50
N CYS A 18 0.43 -9.68 5.59
CA CYS A 18 0.41 -10.25 6.95
C CYS A 18 -0.60 -9.60 7.91
N GLY A 19 -1.35 -8.60 7.46
CA GLY A 19 -2.36 -7.90 8.25
C GLY A 19 -1.82 -6.99 9.35
N ASN A 20 -0.50 -6.72 9.38
CA ASN A 20 0.11 -5.90 10.42
C ASN A 20 -0.04 -4.40 10.15
N THR A 21 -0.47 -3.62 11.14
CA THR A 21 -0.52 -2.15 11.07
C THR A 21 0.87 -1.55 11.31
N ASN A 22 1.36 -0.75 10.37
CA ASN A 22 2.67 -0.12 10.36
C ASN A 22 2.52 1.41 10.41
N PHE A 23 3.53 2.11 10.93
CA PHE A 23 3.53 3.58 10.94
C PHE A 23 3.69 4.17 9.53
N SER A 24 3.10 5.34 9.28
CA SER A 24 3.05 6.04 7.98
C SER A 24 4.40 6.30 7.37
N TRP A 25 5.40 6.59 8.20
CA TRP A 25 6.78 6.86 7.80
C TRP A 25 7.57 5.59 7.46
N ARG A 26 7.00 4.40 7.69
CA ARG A 26 7.62 3.13 7.29
C ARG A 26 7.27 2.85 5.83
N ASP A 27 8.29 2.67 5.02
CA ASP A 27 8.15 2.16 3.64
C ASP A 27 8.01 0.63 3.59
N SER A 28 8.27 -0.05 4.72
CA SER A 28 8.24 -1.51 4.82
C SER A 28 7.62 -2.00 6.11
N CYS A 29 6.96 -3.15 6.05
CA CYS A 29 6.27 -3.75 7.18
C CYS A 29 7.25 -4.10 8.30
N ASN A 30 6.90 -3.80 9.55
CA ASN A 30 7.76 -4.12 10.71
C ASN A 30 7.78 -5.61 11.07
N ARG A 31 6.87 -6.41 10.49
CA ARG A 31 6.71 -7.84 10.78
C ARG A 31 7.27 -8.72 9.67
N CYS A 32 6.76 -8.55 8.45
CA CYS A 32 7.16 -9.37 7.29
C CYS A 32 8.11 -8.67 6.32
N HIS A 33 8.41 -7.38 6.56
CA HIS A 33 9.25 -6.55 5.67
C HIS A 33 8.71 -6.34 4.25
N SER A 34 7.42 -6.60 4.00
CA SER A 34 6.78 -6.27 2.72
C SER A 34 6.66 -4.76 2.48
N SER A 35 6.60 -4.34 1.22
CA SER A 35 6.54 -2.95 0.79
C SER A 35 5.19 -2.28 1.09
N LYS A 36 5.21 -0.98 1.39
CA LYS A 36 3.99 -0.20 1.63
C LYS A 36 3.13 -0.13 0.36
N PRO A 37 1.85 -0.54 0.40
CA PRO A 37 0.94 -0.40 -0.73
C PRO A 37 0.60 1.08 -0.94
N GLY A 38 0.88 1.60 -2.13
CA GLY A 38 0.54 2.98 -2.50
C GLY A 38 1.62 4.03 -2.23
N GLY A 39 2.87 3.65 -1.99
CA GLY A 39 4.00 4.56 -2.20
C GLY A 39 4.17 4.80 -3.70
N ASP A 40 4.11 6.06 -4.12
CA ASP A 40 4.14 6.54 -5.50
C ASP A 40 5.24 5.84 -6.34
N GLY A 41 4.85 4.77 -7.03
CA GLY A 41 5.79 3.87 -7.69
C GLY A 41 5.10 2.73 -8.42
N GLY A 42 4.04 3.06 -9.17
CA GLY A 42 3.54 2.22 -10.26
C GLY A 42 2.75 0.99 -9.83
N SER A 43 1.42 1.13 -9.77
CA SER A 43 0.54 0.06 -10.21
C SER A 43 0.77 -0.18 -11.70
N GLY A 44 1.81 -0.93 -12.05
CA GLY A 44 1.90 -1.59 -13.34
C GLY A 44 0.90 -2.73 -13.34
N GLY A 45 -0.33 -2.44 -13.80
CA GLY A 45 -1.30 -3.47 -14.13
C GLY A 45 -0.68 -4.40 -15.16
N GLY A 46 -0.62 -5.69 -14.84
CA GLY A 46 -0.29 -6.75 -15.77
C GLY A 46 -1.38 -7.81 -15.69
N GLY A 47 -2.05 -8.05 -16.81
CA GLY A 47 -2.99 -9.15 -16.98
C GLY A 47 -4.16 -8.82 -17.91
N ASP A 48 -3.87 -8.37 -19.14
CA ASP A 48 -4.75 -8.62 -20.27
C ASP A 48 -4.20 -9.84 -21.05
N ASP A 49 -4.86 -10.99 -20.92
CA ASP A 49 -4.69 -12.12 -21.83
C ASP A 49 -6.00 -12.92 -21.96
N GLU A 50 -6.79 -12.59 -22.98
CA GLU A 50 -7.69 -13.51 -23.70
C GLU A 50 -7.37 -13.42 -25.20
#